data_AF-A0A372NYX5-F1
#
_entry.id   AF-A0A372NYX5-F1
#
_cell.length_a   1.000
_cell.length_b   1.000
_cell.length_c   1.000
_cell.angle_alpha   90.00
_cell.angle_beta   90.00
_cell.angle_gamma   90.00
#
_symmetry.space_group_name_H-M   'P 1'
#
loop_
_entity.id
_entity.type
_entity.pdbx_description
1 polymer ?
#
loop_
_entity_poly.entity_id
_entity_poly.type
_entity_poly.pdbx_seq_one_letter_code
_entity_poly.pdbx_strand_id
1 'polypeptide(L)'
;MPTNSIKQTILTMAAQRAPYKTVCPSEIACAMFPEDWRKHMDEVRVAAIELQKAGEVTITQKGKPVDVDRIKGPVRIKFISRRSQ
;
A
#
# COMPACT_ATOMS: atom_id res chain seq x y z
N MET A 1 -1.07 4.81 16.64
CA MET A 1 -1.90 5.56 15.66
C MET A 1 -3.00 4.63 15.16
N PRO A 2 -4.22 5.10 14.87
CA PRO A 2 -5.24 4.23 14.32
C PRO A 2 -4.87 3.79 12.90
N THR A 3 -4.98 2.50 12.58
CA THR A 3 -4.71 1.89 11.26
C THR A 3 -5.40 2.63 10.10
N ASN A 4 -6.51 3.32 10.39
CA ASN A 4 -7.25 4.14 9.44
C ASN A 4 -6.41 5.27 8.81
N SER A 5 -5.49 5.88 9.57
CA SER A 5 -4.64 6.94 9.03
C SER A 5 -3.62 6.40 8.01
N ILE A 6 -3.12 5.18 8.22
CA ILE A 6 -2.18 4.55 7.30
C ILE A 6 -2.87 4.24 5.97
N LYS A 7 -4.08 3.68 6.01
CA LYS A 7 -4.89 3.40 4.81
C LYS A 7 -5.11 4.66 3.97
N GLN A 8 -5.51 5.75 4.63
CA GLN A 8 -5.78 7.00 3.93
C GLN A 8 -4.51 7.58 3.28
N THR A 9 -3.35 7.47 3.94
CA THR A 9 -2.07 7.85 3.36
C THR A 9 -1.72 6.98 2.16
N ILE A 10 -1.91 5.66 2.24
CA ILE A 10 -1.69 4.75 1.10
C ILE A 10 -2.52 5.18 -0.09
N LEU A 11 -3.83 5.40 0.10
CA LEU A 11 -4.74 5.82 -0.97
C LEU A 11 -4.34 7.17 -1.55
N THR A 12 -4.02 8.14 -0.70
CA THR A 12 -3.61 9.49 -1.13
C THR A 12 -2.32 9.43 -1.96
N MET A 13 -1.28 8.76 -1.46
CA MET A 13 0.00 8.64 -2.16
C MET A 13 -0.14 7.84 -3.46
N ALA A 14 -0.94 6.77 -3.44
CA ALA A 14 -1.16 5.95 -4.63
C ALA A 14 -2.02 6.66 -5.68
N ALA A 15 -3.00 7.47 -5.27
CA ALA A 15 -3.85 8.27 -6.16
C ALA A 15 -3.14 9.49 -6.76
N GLN A 16 -2.22 10.12 -6.00
CA GLN A 16 -1.37 11.20 -6.52
C GLN A 16 -0.37 10.71 -7.58
N ARG A 17 -0.08 9.41 -7.60
CA ARG A 17 0.75 8.81 -8.64
C ARG A 17 -0.09 8.54 -9.88
N ALA A 18 0.52 8.75 -11.06
CA ALA A 18 -0.10 8.44 -12.34
C ALA A 18 -0.69 7.00 -12.34
N PRO A 19 -1.78 6.72 -13.09
CA PRO A 19 -2.54 5.46 -13.01
C PRO A 19 -1.75 4.16 -13.27
N TYR A 20 -0.53 4.26 -13.78
CA TYR A 20 0.39 3.15 -14.02
C TYR A 20 1.55 3.06 -13.04
N LYS A 21 1.72 4.09 -12.20
CA LYS A 21 2.77 4.14 -11.18
C LYS A 21 2.31 3.41 -9.93
N THR A 22 3.29 2.89 -9.21
CA THR A 22 3.11 2.13 -7.98
C THR A 22 3.88 2.79 -6.85
N VAL A 23 3.40 2.66 -5.62
CA VAL A 23 4.13 3.04 -4.40
C VAL A 23 4.67 1.79 -3.72
N CYS A 24 5.77 1.89 -2.98
CA CYS A 24 6.24 0.80 -2.13
C CYS A 24 5.89 1.05 -0.65
N PRO A 25 5.79 0.00 0.18
CA PRO A 25 5.46 0.15 1.61
C PRO A 25 6.46 1.04 2.35
N SER A 26 7.74 1.02 1.98
CA SER A 26 8.76 1.87 2.59
C SER A 26 8.58 3.35 2.27
N GLU A 27 8.08 3.72 1.09
CA GLU A 27 7.77 5.13 0.78
C GLU A 27 6.67 5.67 1.69
N ILE A 28 5.62 4.87 1.92
CA ILE A 28 4.52 5.22 2.83
C ILE A 28 5.03 5.29 4.27
N ALA A 29 5.80 4.29 4.71
CA ALA A 29 6.36 4.24 6.05
C ALA A 29 7.33 5.42 6.30
N CYS A 30 8.19 5.78 5.35
CA CYS A 30 9.08 6.94 5.46
C CYS A 30 8.31 8.25 5.47
N ALA A 31 7.23 8.37 4.70
CA ALA A 31 6.41 9.59 4.67
C ALA A 31 5.65 9.81 6.00
N MET A 32 5.22 8.73 6.67
CA MET A 32 4.49 8.81 7.94
C MET A 32 5.39 8.76 9.18
N PHE A 33 6.48 8.00 9.12
CA PHE A 33 7.35 7.66 10.25
C PHE A 33 8.83 7.82 9.87
N PRO A 34 9.30 9.03 9.53
CA PRO A 34 10.67 9.22 9.02
C PRO A 34 11.76 8.68 9.96
N GLU A 35 11.54 8.74 11.28
CA GLU A 35 12.52 8.30 12.29
C GLU A 35 12.48 6.78 12.57
N ASP A 36 11.31 6.15 12.44
CA ASP A 36 11.07 4.77 12.91
C ASP A 36 10.36 3.87 11.88
N TRP A 37 10.39 4.24 10.59
CA TRP A 37 9.66 3.58 9.50
C TRP A 37 9.81 2.06 9.46
N ARG A 38 10.97 1.52 9.84
CA ARG A 38 11.22 0.06 9.85
C ARG A 38 10.30 -0.67 10.84
N LYS A 39 9.99 -0.06 11.98
CA LYS A 39 9.08 -0.63 12.99
C LYS A 39 7.63 -0.64 12.52
N HIS A 40 7.25 0.34 11.70
CA HIS A 40 5.89 0.50 11.17
C HIS A 40 5.66 -0.21 9.84
N MET A 41 6.67 -0.89 9.28
CA MET A 41 6.52 -1.62 8.02
C MET A 41 5.42 -2.68 8.07
N ASP A 42 5.24 -3.36 9.20
CA ASP A 42 4.22 -4.38 9.35
C ASP A 42 2.82 -3.76 9.45
N GLU A 43 2.67 -2.61 10.11
CA GLU A 43 1.42 -1.85 10.12
C GLU A 43 1.03 -1.38 8.72
N VAL A 44 1.99 -0.87 7.94
CA VAL A 44 1.77 -0.47 6.54
C VAL A 44 1.40 -1.67 5.67
N ARG A 45 2.01 -2.84 5.88
CA ARG A 45 1.65 -4.07 5.18
C ARG A 45 0.23 -4.50 5.51
N VAL A 46 -0.15 -4.53 6.79
CA VAL A 46 -1.52 -4.89 7.22
C VAL A 46 -2.53 -3.95 6.59
N ALA A 47 -2.31 -2.63 6.66
CA ALA A 47 -3.19 -1.64 6.05
C ALA A 47 -3.31 -1.82 4.51
N ALA A 48 -2.20 -2.09 3.82
CA ALA A 48 -2.21 -2.34 2.38
C ALA A 48 -2.97 -3.63 2.01
N ILE A 49 -2.84 -4.68 2.82
CA ILE A 49 -3.58 -5.94 2.65
C ILE A 49 -5.07 -5.71 2.82
N GLU A 50 -5.47 -4.96 3.84
CA GLU A 50 -6.88 -4.62 4.08
C GLU A 50 -7.46 -3.82 2.91
N LEU A 51 -6.72 -2.85 2.36
CA LEU A 51 -7.14 -2.11 1.17
C LEU A 51 -7.24 -2.98 -0.08
N GLN A 52 -6.37 -3.99 -0.23
CA GLN A 52 -6.49 -4.95 -1.33
C GLN A 52 -7.72 -5.85 -1.15
N LYS A 53 -7.99 -6.31 0.08
CA LYS A 53 -9.20 -7.08 0.41
C LYS A 53 -10.47 -6.23 0.18
N ALA A 54 -10.40 -4.92 0.36
CA ALA A 54 -11.47 -3.97 0.04
C ALA A 54 -11.58 -3.63 -1.46
N GLY A 55 -10.64 -4.08 -2.30
CA GLY A 55 -10.64 -3.81 -3.74
C GLY A 55 -10.22 -2.39 -4.12
N GLU A 56 -9.54 -1.67 -3.24
CA GLU A 56 -9.08 -0.29 -3.48
C GLU A 56 -7.65 -0.23 -4.04
N VAL A 57 -6.82 -1.24 -3.75
CA VAL A 57 -5.45 -1.34 -4.24
C VAL A 57 -5.11 -2.74 -4.72
N THR A 58 -4.12 -2.87 -5.61
CA THR A 58 -3.52 -4.16 -5.98
C THR A 58 -2.09 -4.20 -5.50
N ILE A 59 -1.72 -5.21 -4.71
CA ILE A 59 -0.33 -5.50 -4.39
C ILE A 59 0.23 -6.44 -5.47
N THR A 60 1.34 -6.03 -6.05
CA THR A 60 2.06 -6.78 -7.08
C THR A 60 3.51 -6.98 -6.67
N GLN A 61 4.09 -8.11 -7.08
CA GLN A 61 5.51 -8.41 -6.94
C GLN A 61 6.04 -8.90 -8.28
N LYS A 62 7.17 -8.34 -8.72
CA LYS A 62 7.75 -8.64 -10.04
C LYS A 62 6.72 -8.50 -11.19
N GLY A 63 5.80 -7.54 -11.07
CA GLY A 63 4.74 -7.29 -12.05
C GLY A 63 3.54 -8.24 -11.99
N LYS A 64 3.53 -9.23 -11.09
CA LYS A 64 2.40 -10.16 -10.92
C LYS A 64 1.62 -9.84 -9.65
N PRO A 65 0.27 -9.91 -9.65
CA PRO A 65 -0.51 -9.87 -8.40
C PRO A 65 -0.01 -10.95 -7.46
N VAL A 66 0.21 -10.58 -6.19
CA VAL A 66 0.58 -11.53 -5.16
C VAL A 66 -0.59 -11.75 -4.21
N ASP A 67 -0.59 -12.95 -3.63
CA ASP A 67 -1.46 -13.27 -2.52
C ASP A 67 -1.03 -12.45 -1.30
N VAL A 68 -2.01 -11.76 -0.72
CA VAL A 68 -1.86 -10.88 0.43
C VAL A 68 -1.39 -11.63 1.68
N ASP A 69 -1.77 -12.90 1.81
CA ASP A 69 -1.47 -13.71 2.99
C ASP A 69 -0.06 -14.36 2.90
N ARG A 70 0.61 -14.26 1.74
CA ARG A 70 1.95 -14.83 1.49
C ARG A 70 2.97 -13.82 0.96
N ILE A 71 2.82 -12.54 1.32
CA ILE A 71 3.77 -11.50 0.89
C ILE A 71 5.14 -11.72 1.56
N LYS A 72 6.17 -11.99 0.76
CA LYS A 72 7.58 -12.00 1.21
C LYS A 72 8.44 -11.13 0.31
N GLY A 73 9.15 -10.17 0.89
CA GLY A 73 10.08 -9.31 0.17
C GLY A 73 9.44 -8.04 -0.44
N PRO A 74 10.11 -7.40 -1.40
CA PRO A 74 9.67 -6.13 -1.97
C PRO A 74 8.37 -6.28 -2.74
N VAL A 75 7.40 -5.40 -2.47
CA VAL A 75 6.11 -5.35 -3.16
C VAL A 75 5.81 -3.93 -3.65
N ARG A 76 4.87 -3.84 -4.58
CA ARG A 76 4.43 -2.61 -5.24
C ARG A 76 2.93 -2.52 -5.13
N ILE A 77 2.44 -1.43 -4.55
CA ILE A 77 1.03 -1.13 -4.35
C ILE A 77 0.60 -0.24 -5.50
N LYS A 78 -0.45 -0.65 -6.21
CA LYS A 78 -1.07 0.10 -7.30
C LYS A 78 -2.46 0.55 -6.87
N PHE A 79 -2.81 1.81 -7.11
CA PHE A 79 -4.19 2.27 -6.92
C PHE A 79 -5.10 1.61 -7.95
N ILE A 80 -6.18 0.98 -7.49
CA ILE A 80 -7.28 0.59 -8.36
C ILE A 80 -8.22 1.79 -8.33
N SER A 81 -8.23 2.58 -9.40
CA SER A 81 -9.36 3.49 -9.63
C SER A 81 -10.58 2.60 -9.69
N ARG A 82 -11.33 2.57 -8.58
CA ARG A 82 -12.65 1.98 -8.58
C ARG A 82 -13.41 2.79 -9.61
N ARG A 83 -13.64 2.24 -10.80
CA ARG A 83 -14.62 2.80 -11.71
C ARG A 83 -15.92 2.70 -10.93
N SER A 84 -16.36 3.82 -10.37
CA SER A 84 -17.72 3.99 -9.91
C SER A 84 -18.59 3.62 -11.11
N GLN A 85 -19.28 2.48 -10.99
CA GLN A 85 -20.38 2.13 -11.88
C GLN A 85 -21.59 2.96 -11.46
#